data_AF-A0A6I3BNG1-F1
#
_entry.id   AF-A0A6I3BNG1-F1
#
_cell.length_a   1.000
_cell.length_b   1.000
_cell.length_c   1.000
_cell.angle_alpha   90.00
_cell.angle_beta   90.00
_cell.angle_gamma   90.00
#
_symmetry.space_group_name_H-M   'P 1'
#
loop_
_entity.id
_entity.type
_entity.pdbx_description
1 polymer ?
#
loop_
_entity_poly.entity_id
_entity_poly.type
_entity_poly.pdbx_seq_one_letter_code
_entity_poly.pdbx_strand_id
1 'polypeptide(L)' 'MANKNQSERVRLELSFEGGFGLAIAVSADVAEKLAAAVGDSDATSISFEAEDGSYTMATKKIVFIKRHARESRVGFGS' A
#
# COMPACT_ATOMS: atom_id res chain seq x y z
N MET A 1 1.66 5.21 -29.91
CA MET A 1 0.97 4.18 -29.11
C MET A 1 1.39 4.36 -27.66
N ALA A 2 0.57 5.04 -26.85
CA ALA A 2 0.85 5.22 -25.43
C ALA A 2 0.54 3.92 -24.69
N ASN A 3 1.48 3.46 -23.86
CA ASN A 3 1.44 2.16 -23.18
C ASN A 3 0.32 2.15 -22.13
N LYS A 4 -0.86 1.69 -22.54
CA LYS A 4 -2.03 1.42 -21.71
C LYS A 4 -1.78 0.06 -21.06
N ASN A 5 -1.22 0.00 -19.84
CA ASN A 5 -1.26 -1.13 -18.87
C ASN A 5 -0.23 -1.03 -17.72
N GLN A 6 -0.17 0.10 -16.99
CA GLN A 6 0.22 0.00 -15.58
C GLN A 6 -1.06 -0.02 -14.78
N SER A 7 -1.48 -1.23 -14.37
CA SER A 7 -2.59 -1.44 -13.43
C SER A 7 -2.43 -0.45 -12.28
N GLU A 8 -3.45 0.39 -12.06
CA GLU A 8 -3.35 1.54 -11.18
C GLU A 8 -2.87 1.14 -9.77
N ARG A 9 -1.60 1.43 -9.48
CA ARG A 9 -0.97 1.06 -8.21
C ARG A 9 -1.25 2.13 -7.17
N VAL A 10 -1.48 1.67 -5.95
CA VAL A 10 -1.58 2.51 -4.76
C VAL A 10 -0.23 2.46 -4.05
N ARG A 11 0.39 3.63 -3.89
CA ARG A 11 1.57 3.78 -3.03
C ARG A 11 1.15 3.87 -1.58
N LEU A 12 1.70 2.98 -0.77
CA LEU A 12 1.52 2.94 0.68
C LEU A 12 2.85 3.17 1.36
N GLU A 13 2.80 3.89 2.48
CA GLU A 13 3.89 4.00 3.44
C GLU A 13 3.45 3.30 4.73
N LEU A 14 4.17 2.26 5.09
CA LEU A 14 3.97 1.45 6.30
C LEU A 14 5.01 1.85 7.33
N SER A 15 4.58 2.13 8.55
CA SER A 15 5.50 2.34 9.68
C SER A 15 5.35 1.24 10.70
N PHE A 16 6.48 0.79 11.23
CA PHE A 16 6.55 -0.30 12.18
C PHE A 16 6.92 0.17 13.59
N GLU A 17 6.54 -0.63 14.58
CA GLU A 17 7.07 -0.50 15.93
C GLU A 17 8.61 -0.57 15.88
N GLY A 18 9.29 0.41 16.48
CA GLY A 18 10.75 0.55 16.36
C GLY A 18 11.23 1.50 15.27
N GLY A 19 10.32 2.13 14.51
CA GLY A 19 10.62 3.32 13.70
C GLY A 19 11.12 3.08 12.28
N PHE A 20 11.13 1.84 11.80
CA PHE A 20 11.38 1.55 10.39
C PHE A 20 10.13 1.87 9.54
N GLY A 21 10.35 2.38 8.33
CA GLY A 21 9.31 2.66 7.34
C GLY A 21 9.56 1.90 6.04
N LEU A 22 8.48 1.40 5.43
CA LEU A 22 8.51 0.71 4.14
C LEU A 22 7.52 1.39 3.18
N ALA A 23 8.02 1.82 2.03
CA ALA A 23 7.19 2.33 0.95
C ALA A 23 7.02 1.26 -0.13
N ILE A 24 5.77 0.90 -0.44
CA ILE A 24 5.43 -0.16 -1.41
C ILE A 24 4.33 0.30 -2.36
N ALA A 25 4.31 -0.30 -3.55
CA ALA A 25 3.25 -0.11 -4.54
C ALA A 25 2.44 -1.41 -4.69
N VAL A 26 1.14 -1.33 -4.38
CA VAL A 26 0.22 -2.49 -4.38
C VAL A 26 -0.99 -2.22 -5.26
N SER A 27 -1.78 -3.24 -5.57
CA SER A 27 -3.11 -3.04 -6.15
C SER A 27 -4.07 -2.39 -5.13
N ALA A 28 -5.15 -1.79 -5.63
CA ALA A 28 -6.15 -1.17 -4.76
C ALA A 28 -6.81 -2.20 -3.81
N ASP A 29 -7.07 -3.42 -4.25
CA ASP A 29 -7.67 -4.46 -3.40
C ASP A 29 -6.73 -4.87 -2.24
N VAL A 30 -5.43 -4.96 -2.52
CA VAL A 30 -4.42 -5.26 -1.51
C VAL A 30 -4.32 -4.12 -0.50
N ALA A 31 -4.40 -2.87 -0.94
CA ALA A 31 -4.41 -1.72 -0.03
C ALA A 31 -5.58 -1.77 0.96
N GLU A 32 -6.80 -2.08 0.48
CA GLU A 32 -7.98 -2.21 1.34
C GLU A 32 -7.85 -3.42 2.29
N LYS A 33 -7.38 -4.57 1.79
CA LYS A 33 -7.12 -5.77 2.63
C LYS A 33 -6.11 -5.50 3.74
N LEU A 34 -5.04 -4.76 3.43
CA LEU A 34 -4.00 -4.41 4.40
C LEU A 34 -4.54 -3.47 5.47
N ALA A 35 -5.33 -2.46 5.08
CA ALA A 35 -6.00 -1.58 6.03
C ALA A 35 -6.96 -2.32 6.95
N ALA A 36 -7.76 -3.25 6.40
CA ALA A 36 -8.66 -4.09 7.18
C ALA A 36 -7.89 -4.98 8.17
N ALA A 37 -6.81 -5.62 7.74
CA ALA A 37 -6.01 -6.51 8.59
C ALA A 37 -5.28 -5.80 9.74
N VAL A 38 -4.90 -4.53 9.56
CA VAL A 38 -4.33 -3.71 10.64
C VAL A 38 -5.41 -3.32 11.67
N GLY A 39 -6.66 -3.12 11.24
CA GLY A 39 -7.80 -2.84 12.13
C GLY A 39 -8.38 -4.06 12.85
N ASP A 40 -8.03 -5.28 12.42
CA ASP A 40 -8.53 -6.54 12.97
C ASP A 40 -7.73 -6.97 14.22
N SER A 41 -8.43 -7.14 15.35
CA SER A 41 -7.83 -7.57 16.61
C SER A 41 -7.32 -9.01 16.57
N ASP A 42 -7.86 -9.85 15.70
CA ASP A 42 -7.54 -11.28 15.63
C ASP A 42 -6.51 -11.58 14.54
N ALA A 43 -6.35 -10.68 13.57
CA ALA A 43 -5.30 -10.79 12.57
C ALA A 43 -3.90 -10.68 13.22
N THR A 44 -3.06 -11.69 13.03
CA THR A 44 -1.67 -11.75 13.50
C THR A 44 -0.65 -11.49 12.39
N SER A 45 -1.00 -11.82 11.15
CA SER A 45 -0.17 -11.58 9.97
C SER A 45 -1.00 -11.44 8.69
N ILE A 46 -0.42 -10.79 7.68
CA ILE A 46 -0.98 -10.69 6.33
C ILE A 46 0.12 -10.96 5.29
N SER A 47 -0.24 -11.72 4.25
CA SER A 47 0.62 -11.94 3.08
C SER A 47 -0.03 -11.34 1.83
N PHE A 48 0.76 -10.67 1.00
CA PHE A 48 0.26 -10.00 -0.20
C PHE A 48 1.37 -9.77 -1.24
N GLU A 49 0.95 -9.53 -2.49
CA GLU A 49 1.84 -9.15 -3.58
C GLU A 49 1.93 -7.63 -3.72
N ALA A 50 3.16 -7.14 -3.81
CA ALA A 50 3.49 -5.77 -4.20
C ALA A 50 4.22 -5.78 -5.55
N GLU A 51 4.57 -4.60 -6.05
CA GLU A 51 5.32 -4.43 -7.30
C GLU A 51 6.76 -4.97 -7.19
N ASP A 52 7.37 -4.84 -6.02
CA ASP A 52 8.75 -5.24 -5.72
C ASP A 52 8.88 -6.65 -5.15
N GLY A 53 7.76 -7.33 -4.88
CA GLY A 53 7.74 -8.74 -4.50
C GLY A 53 6.60 -9.11 -3.55
N SER A 54 6.71 -10.33 -3.01
CA SER A 54 5.74 -10.87 -2.07
C SER A 54 6.16 -10.55 -0.64
N TYR A 55 5.22 -10.07 0.17
CA TYR A 55 5.44 -9.75 1.57
C TYR A 55 4.64 -10.66 2.48
N THR A 56 5.18 -10.92 3.67
CA THR A 56 4.44 -11.42 4.83
C THR A 56 4.79 -10.54 6.01
N MET A 57 3.79 -9.93 6.64
CA MET A 57 3.98 -8.93 7.68
C MET A 57 3.17 -9.28 8.92
N ALA A 58 3.76 -9.08 10.10
CA ALA A 58 3.03 -9.14 11.36
C ALA A 58 2.17 -7.88 11.51
N THR A 59 0.85 -8.03 11.49
CA THR A 59 -0.12 -6.90 11.54
C THR A 59 0.04 -6.10 12.82
N LYS A 60 0.31 -6.77 13.95
CA LYS A 60 0.51 -6.15 15.27
C LYS A 60 1.75 -5.27 15.38
N LYS A 61 2.65 -5.31 14.39
CA LYS A 61 3.86 -4.50 14.34
C LYS A 61 3.71 -3.28 13.44
N ILE A 62 2.60 -3.16 12.71
CA ILE A 62 2.30 -1.99 11.87
C ILE A 62 1.61 -0.95 12.76
N VAL A 63 2.22 0.24 12.87
CA VAL A 63 1.72 1.34 13.69
C VAL A 63 0.72 2.19 12.89
N PHE A 64 1.02 2.44 11.62
CA PHE A 64 0.10 3.12 10.71
C PHE A 64 0.37 2.76 9.25
N ILE A 65 -0.64 3.03 8.42
CA ILE A 65 -0.56 2.99 6.98
C ILE A 65 -0.93 4.38 6.46
N LYS A 66 -0.10 4.95 5.60
CA LYS A 66 -0.41 6.17 4.86
C LYS A 66 -0.60 5.83 3.39
N ARG A 67 -1.78 6.13 2.87
CA ARG A 67 -2.11 6.02 1.44
C ARG A 67 -1.78 7.34 0.75
N HIS A 68 -0.90 7.32 -0.23
CA HIS A 68 -0.67 8.50 -1.05
C HIS A 68 -1.91 8.79 -1.90
N ALA A 69 -2.38 10.04 -1.88
CA ALA A 69 -3.38 10.50 -2.82
C ALA A 69 -2.83 10.38 -4.25
N ARG A 70 -3.68 10.02 -5.21
CA ARG A 70 -3.30 10.10 -6.62
C ARG A 70 -2.90 11.53 -6.91
N GLU A 71 -1.73 11.74 -7.52
CA GLU A 71 -1.37 13.07 -8.02
C GLU A 71 -2.47 13.49 -8.99
N SER A 72 -3.26 14.50 -8.61
CA SER A 72 -4.14 15.17 -9.55
C SER A 72 -3.24 15.90 -10.51
N ARG A 73 -3.04 15.32 -11.69
CA ARG A 73 -2.31 15.98 -12.77
C ARG A 73 -3.14 17.18 -13.18
N VAL A 74 -2.82 18.35 -12.62
CA VAL A 74 -3.42 19.62 -13.01
C VAL A 74 -2.97 19.88 -14.44
N GLY A 75 -3.82 19.51 -15.41
CA GLY A 75 -3.59 19.84 -16.80
C GLY A 75 -3.87 21.33 -16.97
N PHE A 76 -2.82 22.13 -17.21
CA PHE A 76 -3.03 23.43 -17.83
C PHE A 76 -3.51 23.16 -19.25
N GLY A 77 -4.83 23.14 -19.43
CA GLY A 77 -5.44 23.06 -20.75
C GLY A 77 -5.30 24.40 -21.45
N SER A 78 -4.17 24.60 -22.14
CA SER A 78 -4.01 25.38 -23.38
C SER A 78 -2.63 25.08 -23.98
#